data_AF-A0A1H4UD85-F1
#
_entry.id   AF-A0A1H4UD85-F1
#
_cell.length_a   1.000
_cell.length_b   1.000
_cell.length_c   1.000
_cell.angle_alpha   90.00
_cell.angle_beta   90.00
_cell.angle_gamma   90.00
#
_symmetry.space_group_name_H-M   'P 1'
#
loop_
_entity.id
_entity.type
_entity.pdbx_description
1 polymer ?
#
loop_
_entity_poly.entity_id
_entity_poly.type
_entity_poly.pdbx_seq_one_letter_code
_entity_poly.pdbx_strand_id
1 'polypeptide(L)'
;MGLSKSSVIKAKKILSEIIETDCIKELPYGKWDCKDTKIILCYDKKSDGGYENVFINIKDISEDQKEYFNTRKNEIGNSSFLKEPDENNLTALGWF
;
A
#
# COMPACT_ATOMS: atom_id res chain seq x y z
N MET A 1 -0.19 12.67 -9.30
CA MET A 1 -1.62 12.34 -9.14
C MET A 1 -1.66 11.30 -8.07
N GLY A 2 -2.50 11.49 -7.06
CA GLY A 2 -2.67 10.53 -5.97
C GLY A 2 -4.02 9.85 -6.08
N LEU A 3 -4.26 8.87 -5.24
CA LEU A 3 -5.51 8.14 -5.17
C LEU A 3 -6.66 9.04 -4.73
N SER A 4 -7.77 8.96 -5.46
CA SER A 4 -9.07 9.49 -5.04
C SER A 4 -9.59 8.74 -3.80
N LYS A 5 -10.56 9.32 -3.08
CA LYS A 5 -11.20 8.64 -1.93
C LYS A 5 -11.72 7.23 -2.26
N SER A 6 -12.31 7.01 -3.44
CA SER A 6 -12.82 5.70 -3.86
C SER A 6 -11.69 4.73 -4.18
N SER A 7 -10.63 5.20 -4.84
CA SER A 7 -9.41 4.43 -5.09
C SER A 7 -8.74 4.00 -3.78
N VAL A 8 -8.67 4.87 -2.79
CA VAL A 8 -8.12 4.60 -1.45
C VAL A 8 -8.89 3.48 -0.75
N ILE A 9 -10.22 3.49 -0.81
CA ILE A 9 -11.06 2.45 -0.21
C ILE A 9 -10.74 1.08 -0.82
N LYS A 10 -10.63 1.01 -2.16
CA LYS A 10 -10.27 -0.22 -2.86
C LYS A 10 -8.86 -0.68 -2.53
N ALA A 11 -7.88 0.23 -2.55
CA ALA A 11 -6.49 -0.04 -2.20
C ALA A 11 -6.38 -0.62 -0.79
N LYS A 12 -7.02 0.01 0.20
CA LYS A 12 -7.04 -0.48 1.58
C LYS A 12 -7.61 -1.90 1.65
N LYS A 13 -8.74 -2.16 1.00
CA LYS A 13 -9.35 -3.50 0.98
C LYS A 13 -8.39 -4.57 0.45
N ILE A 14 -7.77 -4.33 -0.70
CA ILE A 14 -6.81 -5.28 -1.31
C ILE A 14 -5.62 -5.52 -0.37
N LEU A 15 -5.07 -4.46 0.23
CA LEU A 15 -3.93 -4.59 1.13
C LEU A 15 -4.31 -5.31 2.42
N SER A 16 -5.48 -5.02 2.99
CA SER A 16 -6.01 -5.73 4.16
C SER A 16 -6.12 -7.23 3.92
N GLU A 17 -6.51 -7.64 2.71
CA GLU A 17 -6.63 -9.05 2.31
C GLU A 17 -5.25 -9.72 2.15
N ILE A 18 -4.18 -8.99 1.86
CA ILE A 18 -2.82 -9.54 1.71
C ILE A 18 -2.14 -9.80 3.06
N ILE A 19 -2.28 -8.87 4.01
CA ILE A 19 -1.60 -8.92 5.33
C ILE A 19 -2.54 -9.20 6.51
N GLU A 20 -3.79 -9.54 6.22
CA GLU A 20 -4.83 -9.89 7.20
C GLU A 20 -5.00 -8.87 8.33
N THR A 21 -4.99 -7.57 7.97
CA THR A 21 -5.12 -6.48 8.94
C THR A 21 -5.91 -5.30 8.38
N ASP A 22 -6.67 -4.64 9.24
CA ASP A 22 -7.34 -3.37 8.91
C ASP A 22 -6.66 -2.16 9.58
N CYS A 23 -5.51 -2.38 10.21
CA CYS A 23 -4.77 -1.31 10.86
C CYS A 23 -4.23 -0.34 9.82
N ILE A 24 -4.57 0.94 9.96
CA ILE A 24 -4.14 2.02 9.08
C ILE A 24 -3.36 3.05 9.88
N LYS A 25 -2.27 3.55 9.30
CA LYS A 25 -1.49 4.66 9.83
C LYS A 25 -1.36 5.73 8.77
N GLU A 26 -1.83 6.93 9.11
CA GLU A 26 -1.65 8.11 8.28
C GLU A 26 -0.24 8.66 8.54
N LEU A 27 0.53 8.87 7.47
CA LEU A 27 1.87 9.43 7.53
C LEU A 27 1.86 10.86 6.97
N PRO A 28 2.47 11.82 7.68
CA PRO A 28 2.61 13.18 7.16
C PRO A 28 3.62 13.21 6.01
N TYR A 29 3.53 14.27 5.19
CA TYR A 29 4.50 14.53 4.14
C TYR A 29 5.95 14.48 4.66
N GLY A 30 6.85 13.83 3.91
CA GLY A 30 8.25 13.65 4.24
C GLY A 30 8.58 12.43 5.12
N LYS A 31 7.57 11.72 5.66
CA LYS A 31 7.79 10.48 6.43
C LYS A 31 7.38 9.25 5.63
N TRP A 32 8.31 8.74 4.81
CA TRP A 32 8.11 7.53 4.00
C TRP A 32 8.74 6.28 4.60
N ASP A 33 9.60 6.46 5.61
CA ASP A 33 10.35 5.38 6.24
C ASP A 33 9.56 4.82 7.44
N CYS A 34 8.82 3.74 7.21
CA CYS A 34 8.07 3.06 8.24
C CYS A 34 8.22 1.54 8.05
N LYS A 35 8.99 0.90 8.93
CA LYS A 35 9.25 -0.55 8.88
C LYS A 35 8.11 -1.42 9.44
N ASP A 36 6.96 -0.83 9.74
CA ASP A 36 5.81 -1.57 10.27
C ASP A 36 5.22 -2.46 9.16
N THR A 37 5.17 -3.77 9.41
CA THR A 37 4.76 -4.76 8.39
C THR A 37 3.31 -5.22 8.48
N LYS A 38 2.59 -4.75 9.50
CA LYS A 38 1.22 -5.18 9.83
C LYS A 38 0.20 -4.04 9.76
N ILE A 39 0.54 -2.99 9.03
CA ILE A 39 -0.29 -1.79 8.89
C ILE A 39 -0.26 -1.28 7.46
N ILE A 40 -1.37 -0.66 7.07
CA ILE A 40 -1.50 0.06 5.81
C ILE A 40 -1.10 1.52 6.02
N LEU A 41 -0.13 1.96 5.23
CA LEU A 41 0.42 3.31 5.27
C LEU A 41 -0.29 4.18 4.24
N CYS A 42 -0.90 5.27 4.71
CA CYS A 42 -1.57 6.25 3.86
C CYS A 42 -0.79 7.57 3.95
N TYR A 43 -0.18 7.98 2.85
CA TYR A 43 0.76 9.10 2.81
C TYR A 43 0.16 10.33 2.14
N ASP A 44 0.37 11.49 2.77
CA ASP A 44 -0.02 12.81 2.29
C ASP A 44 -1.51 12.91 1.92
N LYS A 45 -2.32 13.09 2.97
CA LYS A 45 -3.77 13.14 2.90
C LYS A 45 -4.25 14.39 2.16
N LYS A 46 -5.20 14.20 1.27
CA LYS A 46 -5.83 15.26 0.48
C LYS A 46 -7.13 15.74 1.11
N SER A 47 -7.58 16.93 0.69
CA SER A 47 -8.84 17.52 1.13
C SER A 47 -10.08 16.72 0.75
N ASP A 48 -10.02 15.92 -0.34
CA ASP A 48 -11.10 15.03 -0.78
C ASP A 48 -11.12 13.69 -0.02
N GLY A 49 -10.19 13.47 0.91
CA GLY A 49 -9.99 12.20 1.61
C GLY A 49 -9.18 11.17 0.81
N GLY A 50 -8.60 11.58 -0.32
CA GLY A 50 -7.57 10.86 -1.05
C GLY A 50 -6.21 10.87 -0.36
N TYR A 51 -5.24 10.18 -0.95
CA TYR A 51 -3.85 10.14 -0.51
C TYR A 51 -2.91 10.17 -1.72
N GLU A 52 -1.72 10.75 -1.59
CA GLU A 52 -0.72 10.63 -2.66
C GLU A 52 -0.24 9.19 -2.81
N ASN A 53 -0.11 8.43 -1.71
CA ASN A 53 0.24 7.01 -1.77
C ASN A 53 -0.54 6.19 -0.73
N VAL A 54 -0.85 4.94 -1.09
CA VAL A 54 -1.37 3.93 -0.16
C VAL A 54 -0.59 2.65 -0.37
N PHE A 55 0.09 2.16 0.67
CA PHE A 55 1.02 1.03 0.55
C PHE A 55 1.20 0.26 1.86
N ILE A 56 1.82 -0.91 1.76
CA ILE A 56 2.27 -1.74 2.89
C ILE A 56 3.72 -2.11 2.68
N ASN A 57 4.39 -2.43 3.78
CA ASN A 57 5.66 -3.14 3.76
C ASN A 57 5.39 -4.56 4.27
N ILE A 58 5.91 -5.58 3.59
CA ILE A 58 5.78 -6.98 4.00
C ILE A 58 7.18 -7.53 4.15
N LYS A 59 7.46 -8.13 5.30
CA LYS A 59 8.68 -8.90 5.50
C LYS A 59 8.49 -10.31 4.95
N ASP A 60 9.45 -10.77 4.15
CA ASP A 60 9.45 -12.13 3.59
C ASP A 60 8.13 -12.44 2.84
N ILE A 61 7.72 -11.52 1.94
CA ILE A 61 6.48 -11.65 1.16
C ILE A 61 6.45 -12.97 0.37
N SER A 62 5.33 -13.69 0.44
CA SER A 62 5.16 -14.96 -0.30
C SER A 62 4.84 -14.73 -1.78
N GLU A 63 5.09 -15.73 -2.61
CA GLU A 63 4.69 -15.69 -4.03
C GLU A 63 3.17 -15.57 -4.18
N ASP A 64 2.38 -16.26 -3.35
CA ASP A 64 0.92 -16.14 -3.35
C ASP A 64 0.46 -14.70 -3.09
N GLN A 65 1.10 -14.00 -2.14
CA GLN A 65 0.81 -12.59 -1.85
C GLN A 65 1.18 -11.68 -3.03
N LYS A 66 2.31 -11.95 -3.69
CA LYS A 66 2.73 -11.22 -4.91
C LYS A 66 1.75 -11.45 -6.05
N GLU A 67 1.33 -12.68 -6.29
CA GLU A 67 0.40 -13.05 -7.35
C GLU A 67 -0.98 -12.43 -7.11
N TYR A 68 -1.44 -12.48 -5.86
CA TYR A 68 -2.68 -11.83 -5.44
C TYR A 68 -2.66 -10.33 -5.77
N PHE A 69 -1.60 -9.63 -5.38
CA PHE A 69 -1.45 -8.22 -5.73
C PHE A 69 -1.39 -7.99 -7.24
N ASN A 70 -0.61 -8.78 -7.98
CA ASN A 70 -0.44 -8.64 -9.42
C ASN A 70 -1.75 -8.82 -10.20
N THR A 71 -2.63 -9.70 -9.73
CA THR A 71 -3.94 -9.93 -10.35
C THR A 71 -4.89 -8.75 -10.14
N ARG A 72 -4.80 -8.06 -8.99
CA ARG A 72 -5.75 -7.03 -8.59
C ARG A 72 -5.27 -5.59 -8.77
N LYS A 73 -3.98 -5.38 -9.02
CA LYS A 73 -3.38 -4.04 -9.09
C LYS A 73 -4.03 -3.08 -10.09
N ASN A 74 -4.65 -3.62 -11.15
CA ASN A 74 -5.34 -2.85 -12.19
C ASN A 74 -6.78 -2.43 -11.83
N GLU A 75 -7.39 -2.98 -10.76
CA GLU A 75 -8.78 -2.68 -10.35
C GLU A 75 -9.00 -1.24 -9.86
N ILE A 76 -7.91 -0.55 -9.49
CA ILE A 76 -7.94 0.79 -8.90
C ILE A 76 -7.81 1.89 -9.96
N GLY A 77 -7.20 1.59 -11.11
CA GLY A 77 -6.94 2.57 -12.18
C GLY A 77 -5.80 3.56 -11.88
N ASN A 78 -5.14 3.44 -10.73
CA ASN A 78 -3.93 4.18 -10.37
C ASN A 78 -2.67 3.37 -10.73
N SER A 79 -1.53 4.04 -10.82
CA SER A 79 -0.24 3.37 -10.96
C SER A 79 0.04 2.55 -9.71
N SER A 80 0.54 1.33 -9.91
CA SER A 80 0.90 0.42 -8.83
C SER A 80 2.41 0.17 -8.81
N PHE A 81 2.91 -0.23 -7.66
CA PHE A 81 4.29 -0.65 -7.50
C PHE A 81 4.41 -1.88 -6.62
N LEU A 82 5.43 -2.68 -6.93
CA LEU A 82 5.95 -3.79 -6.13
C LEU A 82 7.47 -3.59 -6.16
N LYS A 83 8.06 -3.16 -5.05
CA LYS A 83 9.51 -2.95 -4.97
C LYS A 83 10.22 -4.28 -4.71
N GLU A 84 11.43 -4.40 -5.23
CA GLU A 84 12.33 -5.48 -4.81
C GLU A 84 12.57 -5.43 -3.29
N PRO A 85 12.79 -6.58 -2.64
CA PRO A 85 13.11 -6.63 -1.22
C PRO A 85 14.37 -5.80 -0.90
N ASP A 86 14.35 -5.06 0.21
CA ASP A 86 15.53 -4.40 0.75
C ASP A 86 16.48 -5.38 1.48
N GLU A 87 17.54 -4.86 2.10
CA GLU A 87 18.48 -5.63 2.93
C GLU A 87 17.84 -6.34 4.14
N ASN A 88 16.61 -5.99 4.51
CA ASN A 88 15.83 -6.57 5.60
C ASN A 88 14.73 -7.53 5.11
N ASN A 89 14.75 -7.90 3.82
CA ASN A 89 13.69 -8.63 3.12
C ASN A 89 12.32 -7.93 3.18
N LEU A 90 12.30 -6.60 3.27
CA LEU A 90 11.07 -5.81 3.21
C LEU A 90 10.73 -5.49 1.77
N THR A 91 9.56 -5.94 1.33
CA THR A 91 8.97 -5.57 0.05
C THR A 91 7.87 -4.55 0.27
N ALA A 92 7.97 -3.41 -0.41
CA ALA A 92 6.93 -2.39 -0.40
C ALA A 92 6.01 -2.56 -1.62
N LEU A 93 4.70 -2.53 -1.40
CA LEU A 93 3.72 -2.59 -2.49
C LEU A 93 2.51 -1.71 -2.24
N GLY A 94 1.96 -1.14 -3.31
CA GLY A 94 0.85 -0.19 -3.21
C GLY A 94 0.61 0.59 -4.48
N TRP A 95 0.02 1.77 -4.33
CA TRP A 95 -0.36 2.66 -5.44
C TRP A 95 -0.02 4.12 -5.16
N PHE A 96 0.09 4.89 -6.26
CA PHE A 96 0.11 6.34 -6.32
C PHE A 96 -0.78 6.85 -7.46
#